data_AF-A0A661BAT8-F1
#
_entry.id   AF-A0A661BAT8-F1
#
_cell.length_a   1.000
_cell.length_b   1.000
_cell.length_c   1.000
_cell.angle_alpha   90.00
_cell.angle_beta   90.00
_cell.angle_gamma   90.00
#
_symmetry.space_group_name_H-M   'P 1'
#
loop_
_entity.id
_entity.type
_entity.pdbx_description
1 polymer ?
#
loop_
_entity_poly.entity_id
_entity_poly.type
_entity_poly.pdbx_seq_one_letter_code
_entity_poly.pdbx_strand_id
1 'polypeptide(L)'
;ETDELGNIHFYSLCVSNLSARIELSHPTMFSISVHNILGEKLWSLPERSCSPGIYEIPPIPVPSGVYLYRFRLDGRLLVKRKVVLRD
;
A
#
# COMPACT_ATOMS: atom_id res chain seq x y z
N GLU A 1 11.00 -6.99 1.45
CA GLU A 1 10.62 -8.26 0.80
C GLU A 1 10.12 -7.94 -0.59
N THR A 2 10.96 -8.21 -1.59
CA THR A 2 10.74 -7.88 -3.00
C THR A 2 9.88 -9.00 -3.58
N ASP A 3 8.63 -8.70 -3.96
CA ASP A 3 7.77 -9.66 -4.65
C ASP A 3 8.02 -9.54 -6.16
N GLU A 4 8.30 -10.66 -6.82
CA GLU A 4 8.70 -10.79 -8.24
C GLU A 4 7.55 -10.49 -9.23
N LEU A 5 6.65 -9.58 -8.89
CA LEU A 5 5.52 -9.17 -9.71
C LEU A 5 5.78 -7.87 -10.49
N GLY A 6 7.05 -7.46 -10.58
CA GLY A 6 7.48 -6.26 -11.27
C GLY A 6 7.62 -5.08 -10.31
N ASN A 7 8.70 -5.10 -9.54
CA ASN A 7 9.38 -3.94 -8.94
C ASN A 7 8.58 -3.06 -7.97
N ILE A 8 7.67 -3.63 -7.18
CA ILE A 8 7.06 -2.86 -6.10
C ILE A 8 7.96 -2.87 -4.86
N HIS A 9 8.66 -1.75 -4.66
CA HIS A 9 9.45 -1.52 -3.47
C HIS A 9 8.64 -0.76 -2.41
N PHE A 10 8.16 -1.49 -1.40
CA PHE A 10 7.49 -0.89 -0.25
C PHE A 10 8.47 -0.21 0.68
N TYR A 11 8.46 1.12 0.68
CA TYR A 11 9.13 1.92 1.70
C TYR A 11 8.08 2.46 2.67
N SER A 12 8.18 2.04 3.93
CA SER A 12 7.41 2.59 5.04
C SER A 12 8.36 3.43 5.89
N LEU A 13 8.38 4.74 5.66
CA LEU A 13 9.42 5.62 6.22
C LEU A 13 9.11 6.11 7.65
N CYS A 14 7.92 5.87 8.19
CA CYS A 14 7.56 6.46 9.49
C CYS A 14 6.72 5.50 10.36
N VAL A 15 7.08 5.43 11.64
CA VAL A 15 6.57 4.47 12.61
C VAL A 15 5.14 4.82 13.05
N SER A 16 4.74 6.09 12.96
CA SER A 16 3.51 6.65 13.52
C SER A 16 2.35 6.84 12.53
N ASN A 17 2.56 6.57 11.25
CA ASN A 17 1.57 6.71 10.17
C ASN A 17 1.62 5.54 9.18
N LEU A 18 0.59 5.41 8.34
CA LEU A 18 0.59 4.49 7.21
C LEU A 18 0.99 5.26 5.96
N SER A 19 2.17 4.97 5.42
CA SER A 19 2.63 5.44 4.13
C SER A 19 3.21 4.27 3.35
N ALA A 20 3.11 4.35 2.04
CA ALA A 20 3.75 3.43 1.14
C ALA A 20 4.23 4.16 -0.10
N ARG A 21 5.36 3.71 -0.63
CA ARG A 21 5.86 4.06 -1.95
C ARG A 21 5.79 2.81 -2.81
N ILE A 22 5.44 2.98 -4.07
CA ILE A 22 5.25 1.93 -5.05
C ILE A 22 5.97 2.38 -6.31
N GLU A 23 6.74 1.49 -6.91
CA GLU A 23 7.34 1.72 -8.22
C GLU A 23 6.69 0.75 -9.21
N LEU A 24 6.26 1.28 -10.35
CA LEU A 24 5.67 0.52 -11.45
C LEU A 24 6.60 0.62 -12.65
N SER A 25 7.03 -0.52 -13.20
CA SER A 25 7.93 -0.53 -14.35
C SER A 25 7.22 -0.49 -15.71
N HIS A 26 5.92 -0.80 -15.73
CA HIS A 26 5.10 -0.84 -16.94
C HIS A 26 3.72 -0.22 -16.64
N PRO A 27 2.94 0.15 -17.67
CA PRO A 27 1.56 0.57 -17.45
C PRO A 27 0.78 -0.56 -16.76
N THR A 28 0.11 -0.25 -15.66
CA THR A 28 -0.54 -1.24 -14.80
C THR A 28 -1.89 -0.73 -14.32
N MET A 29 -2.91 -1.59 -14.35
CA MET A 29 -4.18 -1.36 -13.67
C MET A 29 -3.98 -1.53 -12.18
N PHE A 30 -4.02 -0.42 -11.45
CA PHE A 30 -3.63 -0.36 -10.05
C PHE A 30 -4.77 0.13 -9.16
N SER A 31 -5.01 -0.58 -8.06
CA SER A 31 -5.76 -0.05 -6.91
C SER A 31 -5.07 -0.41 -5.61
N ILE A 32 -5.39 0.36 -4.57
CA ILE A 32 -4.98 0.02 -3.21
C ILE A 32 -6.10 0.32 -2.22
N SER A 33 -6.24 -0.55 -1.22
CA SER A 33 -6.96 -0.23 0.01
C SER A 33 -6.13 -0.52 1.25
N VAL A 34 -6.42 0.24 2.31
CA VAL A 34 -5.81 0.09 3.62
C VAL A 34 -6.90 -0.30 4.60
N HIS A 35 -6.66 -1.36 5.36
CA HIS A 35 -7.59 -1.89 6.34
C HIS A 35 -6.94 -2.02 7.71
N ASN A 36 -7.72 -1.91 8.78
CA ASN A 36 -7.28 -2.39 10.10
C ASN A 36 -7.43 -3.92 10.22
N ILE A 37 -7.01 -4.49 11.35
CA ILE A 37 -7.10 -5.94 11.59
C ILE A 37 -8.54 -6.47 11.68
N LEU A 38 -9.52 -5.60 11.94
CA LEU A 38 -10.95 -5.94 11.93
C LEU A 38 -11.53 -5.99 10.51
N GLY A 39 -10.74 -5.61 9.50
CA GLY A 39 -11.16 -5.57 8.09
C GLY A 39 -11.80 -4.24 7.68
N GLU A 40 -11.95 -3.28 8.59
CA GLU A 40 -12.52 -1.97 8.28
C GLU A 40 -11.60 -1.22 7.31
N LYS A 41 -12.18 -0.69 6.23
CA LYS A 41 -11.44 0.06 5.21
C LYS A 41 -11.23 1.50 5.69
N LEU A 42 -9.99 1.87 5.94
CA LEU A 42 -9.60 3.21 6.40
C LEU A 42 -9.39 4.17 5.25
N TRP A 43 -8.84 3.66 4.14
CA TRP A 43 -8.53 4.47 2.96
C TRP A 43 -8.45 3.59 1.71
N SER A 44 -8.68 4.18 0.54
CA SER A 44 -8.44 3.51 -0.73
C SER A 44 -8.19 4.48 -1.88
N LEU A 45 -7.35 4.04 -2.82
CA LEU A 45 -7.28 4.56 -4.17
C LEU A 45 -8.04 3.60 -5.10
N PRO A 46 -9.08 4.05 -5.81
CA PRO A 46 -9.83 3.20 -6.73
C PRO A 46 -8.96 2.74 -7.90
N GLU A 47 -9.40 1.67 -8.55
CA GLU A 47 -8.71 1.09 -9.70
C GLU A 47 -8.60 2.07 -10.85
N ARG A 48 -7.38 2.25 -11.35
CA ARG A 48 -7.08 3.13 -12.47
C ARG A 48 -5.87 2.63 -13.23
N SER A 49 -5.81 2.96 -14.51
CA SER A 49 -4.59 2.78 -15.30
C SER A 49 -3.54 3.77 -14.81
N CYS A 50 -2.38 3.26 -14.40
CA CYS A 50 -1.23 4.04 -13.98
C CYS A 50 -0.10 3.85 -14.99
N SER A 51 0.55 4.95 -15.38
CA SER A 51 1.78 4.91 -16.16
C SER A 51 2.95 4.34 -15.34
N PRO A 52 4.05 3.92 -15.99
CA PRO A 52 5.28 3.59 -15.28
C PRO A 52 5.76 4.79 -14.45
N GLY A 53 6.29 4.53 -13.26
CA GLY A 53 6.82 5.56 -12.38
C GLY A 53 6.63 5.24 -10.90
N ILE A 54 6.85 6.27 -10.08
CA ILE A 54 6.81 6.17 -8.63
C ILE A 54 5.52 6.81 -8.12
N TYR A 55 4.80 6.05 -7.31
CA TYR A 55 3.55 6.46 -6.68
C TYR A 55 3.71 6.48 -5.17
N GLU A 56 3.32 7.58 -4.57
CA GLU A 56 3.35 7.76 -3.12
C GLU A 56 1.93 7.78 -2.57
N ILE A 57 1.76 7.04 -1.49
CA ILE A 57 0.54 7.05 -0.71
C ILE A 57 0.74 8.06 0.40
N PRO A 58 -0.15 9.07 0.49
CA PRO A 58 -0.01 10.09 1.51
C PRO A 58 -0.03 9.44 2.90
N PRO A 59 0.68 10.03 3.87
CA PRO A 59 0.68 9.51 5.23
C PRO A 59 -0.73 9.55 5.81
N ILE A 60 -1.25 8.38 6.18
CA ILE A 60 -2.55 8.23 6.83
C ILE A 60 -2.31 8.13 8.34
N PRO A 61 -2.78 9.11 9.14
CA PRO A 61 -2.66 9.05 10.59
C PRO A 61 -3.59 7.95 11.13
N VAL A 62 -3.01 7.01 11.88
CA VAL A 62 -3.76 5.91 12.51
C VAL A 62 -3.22 5.64 13.92
N PRO A 63 -4.05 5.12 14.84
CA PRO A 63 -3.57 4.71 16.18
C PRO A 63 -2.59 3.53 16.11
N SER A 64 -1.99 3.18 17.25
CA SER A 64 -1.23 1.95 17.37
C SER A 64 -2.08 0.74 16.96
N GLY A 65 -1.52 -0.20 16.21
CA GLY A 65 -2.26 -1.35 15.73
C GLY A 65 -1.63 -2.06 14.53
N VAL A 66 -2.36 -3.05 14.03
CA VAL A 66 -1.98 -3.84 12.84
C VAL A 66 -2.88 -3.44 11.67
N TYR A 67 -2.24 -3.17 10.54
CA TYR A 67 -2.88 -2.70 9.33
C TYR A 67 -2.47 -3.54 8.14
N LEU A 68 -3.39 -3.69 7.20
CA LEU A 68 -3.24 -4.45 5.97
C LEU A 68 -3.35 -3.50 4.77
N TYR A 69 -2.30 -3.44 3.97
CA TYR A 69 -2.35 -2.87 2.63
C TYR A 69 -2.71 -3.96 1.64
N ARG A 70 -3.74 -3.72 0.83
CA ARG A 70 -4.19 -4.60 -0.24
C ARG A 70 -3.99 -3.89 -1.57
N PHE A 71 -2.99 -4.31 -2.32
CA PHE A 71 -2.68 -3.80 -3.65
C PHE A 71 -3.27 -4.73 -4.69
N ARG A 72 -3.98 -4.19 -5.67
CA ARG A 72 -4.39 -4.96 -6.85
C ARG A 72 -3.66 -4.39 -8.07
N LEU A 73 -2.95 -5.25 -8.78
CA LEU A 73 -2.13 -4.92 -9.95
C LEU A 73 -2.49 -5.90 -11.07
N ASP A 74 -3.06 -5.40 -12.15
CA ASP A 74 -3.49 -6.22 -13.31
C ASP A 74 -4.29 -7.46 -12.87
N GLY A 75 -5.23 -7.25 -11.92
CA GLY A 75 -6.08 -8.30 -11.35
C GLY A 75 -5.45 -9.15 -10.23
N ARG A 76 -4.13 -9.10 -10.04
CA ARG A 76 -3.42 -9.84 -8.98
C ARG A 76 -3.47 -9.09 -7.65
N LEU A 77 -3.72 -9.80 -6.56
CA LEU A 77 -3.80 -9.23 -5.21
C LEU A 77 -2.49 -9.49 -4.45
N LEU A 78 -1.88 -8.42 -3.96
CA LEU A 78 -0.77 -8.47 -3.01
C LEU A 78 -1.22 -7.87 -1.69
N VAL A 79 -0.95 -8.57 -0.58
CA VAL A 79 -1.27 -8.09 0.77
C VAL A 79 0.01 -7.91 1.57
N LYS A 80 0.22 -6.72 2.14
CA LYS A 80 1.33 -6.44 3.05
C LYS A 80 0.79 -5.96 4.39
N ARG A 81 1.37 -6.45 5.47
CA ARG A 81 1.02 -6.07 6.84
C ARG A 81 2.00 -5.01 7.35
N LYS A 82 1.48 -4.01 8.07
CA LYS A 82 2.28 -3.05 8.83
C LYS A 82 1.79 -2.98 10.27
N VAL A 83 2.72 -2.94 11.21
CA VAL A 83 2.46 -2.65 12.62
C VAL A 83 2.84 -1.19 12.86
N VAL A 84 1.95 -0.45 13.50
CA VAL A 84 2.17 0.94 13.95
C VAL A 84 2.20 0.90 15.47
N LEU A 85 3.23 1.48 16.07
CA LEU A 85 3.34 1.67 17.51
C LEU A 85 3.56 3.16 17.75
N ARG A 86 2.68 3.77 18.52
CA ARG A 86 2.83 5.13 19.06
C ARG A 86 3.19 5.01 20.53
N ASP A 87 4.22 5.74 20.92
CA ASP A 87 4.62 5.96 22.32
C ASP A 87 3.65 6.92 23.02
#